data_AF-A0A932N906-F1
#
_entry.id   AF-A0A932N906-F1
#
_cell.length_a   1.000
_cell.length_b   1.000
_cell.length_c   1.000
_cell.angle_alpha   90.00
_cell.angle_beta   90.00
_cell.angle_gamma   90.00
#
_symmetry.space_group_name_H-M   'P 1'
#
loop_
_entity.id
_entity.type
_entity.pdbx_description
1 polymer ?
#
loop_
_entity_poly.entity_id
_entity_poly.type
_entity_poly.pdbx_seq_one_letter_code
_entity_poly.pdbx_strand_id
1 'polypeptide(L)'
;IYVPGGKAAYPSSVLMNAVPAKVAGVAENIMVVPTPGGVKNQLVLAAAALAGVDRVFAIGGAQAVAALAFGTQTVPQVDKIVGPGNAYVASAKRRVFGTVGIDMIAGPSEILIICDGKTPADWIAMDLFSQAEHDEMAQSILLCPDAAYITEVEHAIARLLPDMPRADVIRTSLCERGALIHVASLQQACEIANDIAAEHLEISCENAVELAQQIRHAGAIFLGRFSSEALGDYCAGPNHVLPTSRTARFSSPLGVYDFQKRSSMIQVSQAGAQTLGQVASVLAHGEGLQAHARSAELRLDPSS
;
A
#
# COMPACT_ATOMS: atom_id res chain seq x y z
N ILE A 1 -2.99 3.41 13.92
CA ILE A 1 -1.95 2.57 13.27
C ILE A 1 -2.08 1.15 13.80
N TYR A 2 -2.34 0.19 12.92
CA TYR A 2 -2.27 -1.23 13.23
C TYR A 2 -0.89 -1.77 12.85
N VAL A 3 -0.19 -2.41 13.77
CA VAL A 3 1.11 -3.04 13.51
C VAL A 3 0.94 -4.56 13.64
N PRO A 4 1.22 -5.34 12.58
CA PRO A 4 1.20 -6.79 12.67
C PRO A 4 2.17 -7.31 13.73
N GLY A 5 1.85 -8.48 14.28
CA GLY A 5 2.71 -9.17 15.23
C GLY A 5 2.27 -10.61 15.46
N GLY A 6 3.06 -11.35 16.22
CA GLY A 6 2.80 -12.76 16.55
C GLY A 6 3.78 -13.72 15.88
N LYS A 7 3.70 -13.89 14.55
CA LYS A 7 4.65 -14.72 13.78
C LYS A 7 6.04 -14.05 13.67
N ALA A 8 6.07 -12.74 13.48
CA ALA A 8 7.28 -11.94 13.43
C ALA A 8 7.04 -10.54 14.02
N ALA A 9 8.09 -9.74 14.14
CA ALA A 9 8.04 -8.38 14.64
C ALA A 9 8.50 -7.39 13.57
N TYR A 10 7.72 -6.34 13.34
CA TYR A 10 7.90 -5.42 12.21
C TYR A 10 8.14 -3.98 12.68
N PRO A 11 9.36 -3.64 13.17
CA PRO A 11 9.69 -2.26 13.50
C PRO A 11 9.63 -1.34 12.27
N SER A 12 9.96 -1.85 11.08
CA SER A 12 9.83 -1.12 9.81
C SER A 12 8.39 -0.66 9.57
N SER A 13 7.39 -1.53 9.76
CA SER A 13 5.98 -1.16 9.61
C SER A 13 5.53 -0.09 10.60
N VAL A 14 6.14 -0.01 11.79
CA VAL A 14 5.89 1.12 12.71
C VAL A 14 6.36 2.42 12.06
N LEU A 15 7.60 2.47 11.60
CA LEU A 15 8.19 3.66 10.99
C LEU A 15 7.41 4.10 9.75
N MET A 16 7.12 3.15 8.86
CA MET A 16 6.43 3.41 7.60
C MET A 16 4.99 3.91 7.80
N ASN A 17 4.32 3.54 8.89
CA ASN A 17 2.99 4.08 9.20
C ASN A 17 3.02 5.39 10.00
N ALA A 18 3.92 5.50 10.98
CA ALA A 18 3.91 6.63 11.92
C ALA A 18 4.62 7.88 11.38
N VAL A 19 5.71 7.71 10.63
CA VAL A 19 6.49 8.85 10.10
C VAL A 19 5.65 9.75 9.18
N PRO A 20 4.92 9.24 8.18
CA PRO A 20 4.09 10.10 7.33
C PRO A 20 2.97 10.80 8.10
N ALA A 21 2.38 10.13 9.10
CA ALA A 21 1.38 10.74 9.99
C ALA A 21 1.97 11.91 10.79
N LYS A 22 3.18 11.74 11.33
CA LYS A 22 3.86 12.80 12.08
C LYS A 22 4.22 13.98 11.18
N VAL A 23 4.73 13.72 9.98
CA VAL A 23 5.04 14.76 8.97
C VAL A 23 3.78 15.50 8.53
N ALA A 24 2.64 14.81 8.42
CA ALA A 24 1.35 15.44 8.11
C ALA A 24 0.78 16.32 9.25
N GLY A 25 1.38 16.28 10.44
CA GLY A 25 0.91 17.04 11.60
C GLY A 25 -0.27 16.40 12.32
N VAL A 26 -0.44 15.07 12.23
CA VAL A 26 -1.45 14.35 13.01
C VAL A 26 -1.17 14.55 14.49
N ALA A 27 -2.19 15.01 15.23
CA ALA A 27 -2.05 15.41 16.63
C ALA A 27 -1.97 14.22 17.60
N GLU A 28 -2.68 13.13 17.34
CA GLU A 28 -2.67 11.92 18.16
C GLU A 28 -2.45 10.67 17.30
N ASN A 29 -1.27 10.07 17.42
CA ASN A 29 -0.86 8.83 16.76
C ASN A 29 -1.03 7.66 17.73
N ILE A 30 -2.12 6.90 17.55
CA ILE A 30 -2.40 5.69 18.34
C ILE A 30 -1.93 4.45 17.60
N MET A 31 -1.14 3.61 18.28
CA MET A 31 -0.68 2.31 17.79
C MET A 31 -1.37 1.16 18.54
N VAL A 32 -1.80 0.15 17.81
CA VAL A 32 -2.22 -1.15 18.35
C VAL A 32 -1.27 -2.24 17.85
N VAL A 33 -0.86 -3.13 18.73
CA VAL A 33 0.03 -4.26 18.40
C VAL A 33 -0.33 -5.48 19.25
N PRO A 34 -0.50 -6.68 18.65
CA PRO A 34 -0.75 -7.89 19.43
C PRO A 34 0.49 -8.27 20.24
N THR A 35 0.28 -8.80 21.46
CA THR A 35 1.35 -9.31 22.34
C THR A 35 1.04 -10.74 22.78
N PRO A 36 1.10 -11.75 21.88
CA PRO A 36 0.81 -13.13 22.24
C PRO A 36 1.69 -13.59 23.40
N GLY A 37 1.10 -14.25 24.40
CA GLY A 37 1.80 -14.63 25.63
C GLY A 37 2.28 -13.45 26.49
N GLY A 38 1.79 -12.23 26.23
CA GLY A 38 2.22 -11.00 26.91
C GLY A 38 3.59 -10.48 26.48
N VAL A 39 4.22 -11.10 25.47
CA VAL A 39 5.56 -10.74 25.00
C VAL A 39 5.50 -9.45 24.19
N LYS A 40 6.34 -8.48 24.59
CA LYS A 40 6.46 -7.17 23.93
C LYS A 40 7.81 -7.10 23.23
N ASN A 41 7.82 -6.84 21.93
CA ASN A 41 9.05 -6.73 21.17
C ASN A 41 9.72 -5.36 21.40
N GLN A 42 10.98 -5.35 21.83
CA GLN A 42 11.71 -4.12 22.16
C GLN A 42 11.97 -3.24 20.92
N LEU A 43 12.24 -3.83 19.75
CA LEU A 43 12.47 -3.07 18.52
C LEU A 43 11.20 -2.36 18.05
N VAL A 44 10.05 -3.00 18.15
CA VAL A 44 8.76 -2.38 17.82
C VAL A 44 8.47 -1.18 18.73
N LEU A 45 8.73 -1.32 20.03
CA LEU A 45 8.55 -0.21 20.98
C LEU A 45 9.58 0.91 20.77
N ALA A 46 10.83 0.58 20.45
CA ALA A 46 11.85 1.57 20.11
C ALA A 46 11.47 2.34 18.84
N ALA A 47 11.01 1.66 17.79
CA ALA A 47 10.53 2.28 16.57
C ALA A 47 9.32 3.21 16.84
N ALA A 48 8.38 2.79 17.70
CA ALA A 48 7.25 3.61 18.09
C ALA A 48 7.67 4.89 18.81
N ALA A 49 8.61 4.78 19.75
CA ALA A 49 9.17 5.93 20.45
C ALA A 49 9.89 6.90 19.50
N LEU A 50 10.73 6.37 18.61
CA LEU A 50 11.47 7.17 17.62
C LEU A 50 10.55 7.86 16.61
N ALA A 51 9.48 7.20 16.17
CA ALA A 51 8.52 7.75 15.22
C ALA A 51 7.49 8.70 15.85
N GLY A 52 7.55 8.91 17.17
CA GLY A 52 6.64 9.82 17.87
C GLY A 52 5.19 9.31 17.92
N VAL A 53 5.02 8.01 18.16
CA VAL A 53 3.72 7.41 18.51
C VAL A 53 3.34 7.84 19.94
N ASP A 54 2.14 8.38 20.12
CA ASP A 54 1.72 8.94 21.39
C ASP A 54 1.23 7.88 22.38
N ARG A 55 0.53 6.85 21.89
CA ARG A 55 -0.05 5.79 22.73
C ARG A 55 0.05 4.42 22.06
N VAL A 56 0.35 3.40 22.86
CA VAL A 56 0.47 2.00 22.41
C VAL A 56 -0.47 1.11 23.21
N PHE A 57 -1.31 0.35 22.51
CA PHE A 57 -2.21 -0.63 23.11
C PHE A 57 -1.86 -2.05 22.69
N ALA A 58 -1.76 -2.94 23.67
CA ALA A 58 -1.37 -4.33 23.50
C ALA A 58 -2.54 -5.22 23.02
N ILE A 59 -3.16 -4.86 21.90
CA ILE A 59 -4.29 -5.54 21.28
C ILE A 59 -4.05 -5.70 19.77
N GLY A 60 -4.58 -6.76 19.16
CA GLY A 60 -4.51 -6.97 17.71
C GLY A 60 -5.79 -7.57 17.14
N GLY A 61 -5.78 -7.98 15.87
CA GLY A 61 -6.92 -8.60 15.20
C GLY A 61 -8.09 -7.64 14.93
N ALA A 62 -9.24 -8.22 14.54
CA ALA A 62 -10.45 -7.48 14.22
C ALA A 62 -10.97 -6.64 15.40
N GLN A 63 -10.77 -7.11 16.63
CA GLN A 63 -11.15 -6.41 17.86
C GLN A 63 -10.35 -5.12 18.08
N ALA A 64 -9.08 -5.09 17.67
CA ALA A 64 -8.28 -3.86 17.72
C ALA A 64 -8.76 -2.83 16.71
N VAL A 65 -9.12 -3.28 15.50
CA VAL A 65 -9.73 -2.42 14.48
C VAL A 65 -11.06 -1.84 14.98
N ALA A 66 -11.92 -2.67 15.58
CA ALA A 66 -13.18 -2.21 16.16
C ALA A 66 -12.96 -1.22 17.32
N ALA A 67 -12.01 -1.49 18.22
CA ALA A 67 -11.68 -0.59 19.32
C ALA A 67 -11.21 0.79 18.82
N LEU A 68 -10.41 0.84 17.76
CA LEU A 68 -10.00 2.09 17.12
C LEU A 68 -11.16 2.80 16.41
N ALA A 69 -12.03 2.04 15.73
CA ALA A 69 -13.11 2.61 14.94
C ALA A 69 -14.26 3.19 15.78
N PHE A 70 -14.54 2.58 16.93
CA PHE A 70 -15.70 2.92 17.77
C PHE A 70 -15.32 3.47 19.16
N GLY A 71 -14.05 3.39 19.54
CA GLY A 71 -13.59 3.72 20.88
C GLY A 71 -14.02 2.68 21.93
N THR A 72 -13.33 2.71 23.07
CA THR A 72 -13.67 1.97 24.29
C THR A 72 -13.41 2.86 25.51
N GLN A 73 -13.60 2.34 26.73
CA GLN A 73 -13.23 3.06 27.95
C GLN A 73 -11.73 3.39 28.04
N THR A 74 -10.88 2.72 27.26
CA THR A 74 -9.42 2.85 27.32
C THR A 74 -8.79 3.26 25.99
N VAL A 75 -9.32 2.75 24.88
CA VAL A 75 -8.83 3.01 23.51
C VAL A 75 -9.67 4.14 22.92
N PRO A 76 -9.09 5.29 22.54
CA PRO A 76 -9.84 6.35 21.88
C PRO A 76 -10.36 5.90 20.52
N GLN A 77 -11.47 6.49 20.11
CA GLN A 77 -11.86 6.46 18.71
C GLN A 77 -10.88 7.30 17.88
N VAL A 78 -10.55 6.84 16.66
CA VAL A 78 -9.70 7.55 15.70
C VAL A 78 -10.45 7.89 14.41
N ASP A 79 -9.97 8.89 13.66
CA ASP A 79 -10.58 9.27 12.39
C ASP A 79 -10.15 8.37 11.21
N LYS A 80 -8.95 7.79 11.26
CA LYS A 80 -8.40 6.93 10.21
C LYS A 80 -7.54 5.79 10.78
N ILE A 81 -7.69 4.59 10.21
CA ILE A 81 -6.90 3.40 10.56
C ILE A 81 -6.00 3.03 9.37
N VAL A 82 -4.70 3.03 9.60
CA VAL A 82 -3.68 2.61 8.63
C VAL A 82 -2.92 1.39 9.12
N GLY A 83 -2.28 0.68 8.20
CA GLY A 83 -1.38 -0.43 8.46
C GLY A 83 -1.92 -1.77 7.94
N PRO A 84 -1.03 -2.64 7.45
CA PRO A 84 -1.41 -3.95 6.92
C PRO A 84 -1.81 -4.91 8.05
N GLY A 85 -2.41 -6.03 7.70
CA GLY A 85 -2.73 -7.09 8.64
C GLY A 85 -3.29 -8.31 7.93
N ASN A 86 -3.48 -9.39 8.67
CA ASN A 86 -4.04 -10.63 8.12
C ASN A 86 -5.50 -10.45 7.62
N ALA A 87 -6.06 -11.51 7.04
CA ALA A 87 -7.41 -11.51 6.50
C ALA A 87 -8.50 -11.00 7.47
N TYR A 88 -8.36 -11.24 8.77
CA TYR A 88 -9.31 -10.76 9.79
C TYR A 88 -9.23 -9.23 9.98
N VAL A 89 -8.00 -8.68 9.99
CA VAL A 89 -7.77 -7.23 10.08
C VAL A 89 -8.25 -6.54 8.81
N ALA A 90 -7.93 -7.09 7.65
CA ALA A 90 -8.38 -6.58 6.35
C ALA A 90 -9.92 -6.57 6.25
N SER A 91 -10.57 -7.67 6.65
CA SER A 91 -12.03 -7.77 6.70
C SER A 91 -12.66 -6.79 7.69
N ALA A 92 -12.05 -6.60 8.86
CA ALA A 92 -12.52 -5.62 9.85
C ALA A 92 -12.39 -4.19 9.34
N LYS A 93 -11.25 -3.81 8.74
CA LYS A 93 -11.02 -2.48 8.13
C LYS A 93 -12.08 -2.20 7.06
N ARG A 94 -12.37 -3.18 6.20
CA ARG A 94 -13.42 -3.08 5.19
C ARG A 94 -14.80 -2.80 5.79
N ARG A 95 -15.14 -3.42 6.94
CA ARG A 95 -16.44 -3.26 7.59
C ARG A 95 -16.60 -1.93 8.32
N VAL A 96 -15.51 -1.32 8.78
CA VAL A 96 -15.56 -0.03 9.50
C VAL A 96 -15.32 1.18 8.58
N PHE A 97 -14.96 0.95 7.32
CA PHE A 97 -14.80 2.02 6.34
C PHE A 97 -16.11 2.79 6.17
N GLY A 98 -16.02 4.12 6.24
CA GLY A 98 -17.16 5.03 6.24
C GLY A 98 -17.57 5.51 7.64
N THR A 99 -17.31 4.72 8.69
CA THR A 99 -17.27 5.22 10.07
C THR A 99 -15.94 5.90 10.36
N VAL A 100 -14.86 5.27 9.90
CA VAL A 100 -13.49 5.82 9.90
C VAL A 100 -12.88 5.68 8.51
N GLY A 101 -11.90 6.53 8.22
CA GLY A 101 -11.05 6.35 7.05
C GLY A 101 -10.19 5.08 7.19
N ILE A 102 -9.84 4.48 6.05
CA ILE A 102 -8.77 3.47 5.97
C ILE A 102 -7.80 3.89 4.85
N ASP A 103 -6.56 3.43 4.94
CA ASP A 103 -5.57 3.48 3.83
C ASP A 103 -6.02 2.59 2.68
N MET A 104 -6.06 1.27 2.90
CA MET A 104 -6.39 0.26 1.92
C MET A 104 -6.76 -1.07 2.59
N ILE A 105 -7.34 -1.96 1.80
CA ILE A 105 -7.56 -3.35 2.19
C ILE A 105 -6.38 -4.16 1.67
N ALA A 106 -5.42 -4.43 2.55
CA ALA A 106 -4.27 -5.26 2.22
C ALA A 106 -4.72 -6.69 1.91
N GLY A 107 -4.22 -7.20 0.79
CA GLY A 107 -4.23 -8.60 0.38
C GLY A 107 -2.88 -9.25 0.68
N PRO A 108 -2.64 -10.46 0.15
CA PRO A 108 -1.33 -11.10 0.21
C PRO A 108 -0.28 -10.26 -0.50
N SER A 109 0.97 -10.31 -0.01
CA SER A 109 2.08 -9.55 -0.56
C SER A 109 2.59 -10.16 -1.87
N GLU A 110 3.07 -9.32 -2.78
CA GLU A 110 3.40 -9.70 -4.16
C GLU A 110 4.71 -9.04 -4.65
N ILE A 111 5.57 -9.79 -5.34
CA ILE A 111 6.72 -9.25 -6.07
C ILE A 111 6.67 -9.75 -7.53
N LEU A 112 6.93 -8.83 -8.46
CA LEU A 112 7.11 -9.12 -9.88
C LEU A 112 8.49 -8.64 -10.31
N ILE A 113 9.28 -9.52 -10.92
CA ILE A 113 10.62 -9.21 -11.40
C ILE A 113 10.63 -9.30 -12.92
N ILE A 114 11.06 -8.24 -13.59
CA ILE A 114 11.42 -8.26 -15.01
C ILE A 114 12.94 -8.35 -15.10
N CYS A 115 13.48 -9.38 -15.74
CA CYS A 115 14.93 -9.56 -15.88
C CYS A 115 15.35 -9.86 -17.33
N ASP A 116 16.47 -9.28 -17.76
CA ASP A 116 17.07 -9.46 -19.08
C ASP A 116 18.03 -10.67 -19.18
N GLY A 117 18.12 -11.47 -18.10
CA GLY A 117 18.99 -12.64 -18.02
C GLY A 117 20.46 -12.33 -17.68
N LYS A 118 20.78 -11.07 -17.35
CA LYS A 118 22.16 -10.65 -17.06
C LYS A 118 22.45 -10.42 -15.57
N THR A 119 21.45 -10.52 -14.71
CA THR A 119 21.64 -10.51 -13.25
C THR A 119 22.07 -11.89 -12.80
N PRO A 120 22.91 -12.06 -11.77
CA PRO A 120 23.19 -13.38 -11.24
C PRO A 120 21.91 -14.08 -10.78
N ALA A 121 21.70 -15.34 -11.20
CA ALA A 121 20.50 -16.10 -10.88
C ALA A 121 20.25 -16.25 -9.37
N ASP A 122 21.32 -16.31 -8.57
CA ASP A 122 21.25 -16.35 -7.10
C ASP A 122 20.61 -15.09 -6.51
N TRP A 123 20.80 -13.92 -7.14
CA TRP A 123 20.20 -12.66 -6.67
C TRP A 123 18.70 -12.68 -6.92
N ILE A 124 18.28 -13.03 -8.15
CA ILE A 124 16.86 -13.16 -8.48
C ILE A 124 16.17 -14.21 -7.62
N ALA A 125 16.84 -15.33 -7.31
CA ALA A 125 16.29 -16.32 -6.38
C ALA A 125 16.08 -15.72 -4.98
N MET A 126 17.02 -14.91 -4.47
CA MET A 126 16.87 -14.21 -3.19
C MET A 126 15.76 -13.16 -3.22
N ASP A 127 15.62 -12.40 -4.30
CA ASP A 127 14.55 -11.40 -4.46
C ASP A 127 13.16 -12.08 -4.54
N LEU A 128 13.06 -13.25 -5.18
CA LEU A 128 11.83 -14.06 -5.14
C LEU A 128 11.55 -14.59 -3.71
N PHE A 129 12.59 -14.98 -2.97
CA PHE A 129 12.46 -15.49 -1.60
C PHE A 129 12.10 -14.39 -0.61
N SER A 130 12.62 -13.17 -0.79
CA SER A 130 12.39 -12.06 0.14
C SER A 130 10.91 -11.76 0.29
N GLN A 131 10.13 -11.89 -0.79
CA GLN A 131 8.67 -11.78 -0.69
C GLN A 131 8.00 -13.11 -0.25
N ALA A 132 8.43 -14.24 -0.83
CA ALA A 132 7.81 -15.55 -0.54
C ALA A 132 7.95 -15.98 0.93
N GLU A 133 8.94 -15.46 1.66
CA GLU A 133 9.10 -15.77 3.08
C GLU A 133 8.09 -15.07 3.97
N HIS A 134 7.37 -14.03 3.50
CA HIS A 134 6.44 -13.29 4.35
C HIS A 134 5.29 -14.17 4.84
N ASP A 135 4.60 -14.86 3.93
CA ASP A 135 3.41 -15.65 4.19
C ASP A 135 3.24 -16.73 3.10
N GLU A 136 2.62 -17.86 3.45
CA GLU A 136 2.34 -18.95 2.53
C GLU A 136 1.48 -18.51 1.32
N MET A 137 0.70 -17.44 1.49
CA MET A 137 -0.12 -16.83 0.43
C MET A 137 0.58 -15.74 -0.37
N ALA A 138 1.85 -15.40 -0.07
CA ALA A 138 2.61 -14.45 -0.87
C ALA A 138 2.82 -14.95 -2.31
N GLN A 139 3.11 -14.05 -3.25
CA GLN A 139 3.30 -14.40 -4.66
C GLN A 139 4.57 -13.76 -5.22
N SER A 140 5.44 -14.59 -5.81
CA SER A 140 6.69 -14.14 -6.42
C SER A 140 6.75 -14.59 -7.88
N ILE A 141 6.88 -13.65 -8.81
CA ILE A 141 6.83 -13.91 -10.25
C ILE A 141 8.08 -13.35 -10.94
N LEU A 142 8.70 -14.14 -11.81
CA LEU A 142 9.76 -13.71 -12.73
C LEU A 142 9.24 -13.69 -14.18
N LEU A 143 9.50 -12.59 -14.89
CA LEU A 143 9.32 -12.45 -16.33
C LEU A 143 10.69 -12.30 -17.00
N CYS A 144 11.05 -13.21 -17.90
CA CYS A 144 12.34 -13.17 -18.60
C CYS A 144 12.24 -13.71 -20.03
N PRO A 145 12.90 -13.08 -21.03
CA PRO A 145 12.92 -13.59 -22.40
C PRO A 145 13.96 -14.68 -22.65
N ASP A 146 14.80 -15.01 -21.67
CA ASP A 146 15.83 -16.04 -21.79
C ASP A 146 15.40 -17.31 -21.03
N ALA A 147 15.01 -18.34 -21.77
CA ALA A 147 14.60 -19.63 -21.21
C ALA A 147 15.75 -20.38 -20.51
N ALA A 148 17.00 -20.22 -20.97
CA ALA A 148 18.14 -20.83 -20.32
C ALA A 148 18.37 -20.16 -18.95
N TYR A 149 18.29 -18.83 -18.89
CA TYR A 149 18.39 -18.10 -17.64
C TYR A 149 17.27 -18.46 -16.64
N ILE A 150 16.03 -18.65 -17.11
CA ILE A 150 14.94 -19.13 -16.23
C ILE A 150 15.30 -20.47 -15.58
N THR A 151 15.90 -21.38 -16.33
CA THR A 151 16.38 -22.67 -15.82
C THR A 151 17.50 -22.48 -14.79
N GLU A 152 18.39 -21.51 -15.00
CA GLU A 152 19.43 -21.15 -14.02
C GLU A 152 18.83 -20.63 -12.71
N VAL A 153 17.79 -19.80 -12.78
CA VAL A 153 17.05 -19.31 -11.59
C VAL A 153 16.37 -20.47 -10.87
N GLU A 154 15.74 -21.41 -11.59
CA GLU A 154 15.14 -22.61 -10.98
C GLU A 154 16.19 -23.44 -10.23
N HIS A 155 17.37 -23.65 -10.82
CA HIS A 155 18.49 -24.32 -10.15
C HIS A 155 19.01 -23.55 -8.93
N ALA A 156 19.07 -22.22 -9.00
CA ALA A 156 19.45 -21.37 -7.87
C ALA A 156 18.44 -21.49 -6.73
N ILE A 157 17.14 -21.46 -7.03
CA ILE A 157 16.06 -21.69 -6.06
C ILE A 157 16.25 -23.04 -5.37
N ALA A 158 16.43 -24.13 -6.15
CA ALA A 158 16.58 -25.47 -5.60
C ALA A 158 17.83 -25.61 -4.70
N ARG A 159 18.91 -24.90 -5.04
CA ARG A 159 20.17 -24.90 -4.27
C ARG A 159 20.07 -24.09 -2.99
N LEU A 160 19.44 -22.92 -3.03
CA LEU A 160 19.45 -21.93 -1.93
C LEU A 160 18.32 -22.15 -0.91
N LEU A 161 17.17 -22.66 -1.35
CA LEU A 161 15.99 -22.84 -0.49
C LEU A 161 16.25 -23.68 0.78
N PRO A 162 17.01 -24.80 0.74
CA PRO A 162 17.25 -25.60 1.94
C PRO A 162 17.93 -24.87 3.10
N ASP A 163 18.70 -23.81 2.80
CA ASP A 163 19.45 -23.04 3.81
C ASP A 163 18.60 -21.91 4.43
N MET A 164 17.39 -21.66 3.90
CA MET A 164 16.53 -20.59 4.38
C MET A 164 15.82 -20.97 5.69
N PRO A 165 15.86 -20.13 6.74
CA PRO A 165 15.18 -20.42 8.02
C PRO A 165 13.67 -20.64 7.87
N ARG A 166 13.05 -20.02 6.86
CA ARG A 166 11.62 -20.14 6.54
C ARG A 166 11.37 -20.96 5.27
N ALA A 167 12.23 -21.94 4.97
CA ALA A 167 12.17 -22.74 3.75
C ALA A 167 10.79 -23.33 3.46
N ASP A 168 10.05 -23.80 4.47
CA ASP A 168 8.72 -24.38 4.27
C ASP A 168 7.69 -23.33 3.81
N VAL A 169 7.74 -22.11 4.37
CA VAL A 169 6.85 -21.00 3.97
C VAL A 169 7.16 -20.57 2.54
N ILE A 170 8.45 -20.36 2.24
CA ILE A 170 8.92 -19.99 0.90
C ILE A 170 8.50 -21.07 -0.11
N ARG A 171 8.69 -22.35 0.22
CA ARG A 171 8.30 -23.48 -0.64
C ARG A 171 6.81 -23.45 -0.94
N THR A 172 5.96 -23.29 0.07
CA THR A 172 4.50 -23.24 -0.14
C THR A 172 4.11 -22.06 -1.02
N SER A 173 4.62 -20.85 -0.74
CA SER A 173 4.34 -19.66 -1.56
C SER A 173 4.76 -19.85 -3.02
N LEU A 174 5.99 -20.33 -3.27
CA LEU A 174 6.49 -20.56 -4.62
C LEU A 174 5.73 -21.67 -5.36
N CYS A 175 5.39 -22.77 -4.69
CA CYS A 175 4.66 -23.88 -5.32
C CYS A 175 3.21 -23.54 -5.65
N GLU A 176 2.52 -22.80 -4.77
CA GLU A 176 1.10 -22.51 -4.95
C GLU A 176 0.84 -21.26 -5.79
N ARG A 177 1.75 -20.27 -5.71
CA ARG A 177 1.53 -18.93 -6.29
C ARG A 177 2.72 -18.37 -7.05
N GLY A 178 3.89 -18.99 -6.98
CA GLY A 178 5.07 -18.58 -7.74
C GLY A 178 4.94 -18.88 -9.23
N ALA A 179 5.63 -18.10 -10.06
CA ALA A 179 5.71 -18.37 -11.49
C ALA A 179 7.02 -17.86 -12.10
N LEU A 180 7.67 -18.68 -12.92
CA LEU A 180 8.74 -18.27 -13.81
C LEU A 180 8.19 -18.27 -15.25
N ILE A 181 8.08 -17.10 -15.86
CA ILE A 181 7.35 -16.91 -17.13
C ILE A 181 8.33 -16.49 -18.21
N HIS A 182 8.47 -17.36 -19.21
CA HIS A 182 9.19 -17.05 -20.44
C HIS A 182 8.32 -16.14 -21.33
N VAL A 183 8.86 -14.96 -21.67
CA VAL A 183 8.19 -13.96 -22.52
C VAL A 183 8.92 -13.82 -23.85
N ALA A 184 8.24 -13.39 -24.91
CA ALA A 184 8.86 -13.16 -26.21
C ALA A 184 9.81 -11.95 -26.22
N SER A 185 9.61 -10.98 -25.31
CA SER A 185 10.45 -9.78 -25.19
C SER A 185 10.23 -9.05 -23.85
N LEU A 186 11.14 -8.14 -23.49
CA LEU A 186 10.97 -7.24 -22.35
C LEU A 186 9.79 -6.29 -22.52
N GLN A 187 9.40 -5.98 -23.76
CA GLN A 187 8.20 -5.22 -24.08
C GLN A 187 6.95 -5.97 -23.61
N GLN A 188 6.85 -7.26 -23.95
CA GLN A 188 5.77 -8.12 -23.48
C GLN A 188 5.80 -8.27 -21.95
N ALA A 189 6.97 -8.32 -21.33
CA ALA A 189 7.08 -8.31 -19.87
C ALA A 189 6.43 -7.07 -19.25
N CYS A 190 6.65 -5.88 -19.84
CA CYS A 190 6.04 -4.63 -19.37
C CYS A 190 4.51 -4.63 -19.55
N GLU A 191 3.99 -5.21 -20.64
CA GLU A 191 2.54 -5.39 -20.86
C GLU A 191 1.93 -6.28 -19.77
N ILE A 192 2.54 -7.45 -19.53
CA ILE A 192 2.12 -8.38 -18.47
C ILE A 192 2.22 -7.73 -17.10
N ALA A 193 3.28 -6.96 -16.82
CA ALA A 193 3.44 -6.25 -15.55
C ALA A 193 2.33 -5.23 -15.29
N ASN A 194 1.92 -4.48 -16.33
CA ASN A 194 0.77 -3.58 -16.24
C ASN A 194 -0.56 -4.31 -16.01
N ASP A 195 -0.68 -5.51 -16.56
CA ASP A 195 -1.83 -6.35 -16.28
C ASP A 195 -1.79 -6.81 -14.83
N ILE A 196 -0.71 -7.41 -14.36
CA ILE A 196 -0.55 -7.88 -12.98
C ILE A 196 -0.75 -6.73 -11.98
N ALA A 197 -0.19 -5.54 -12.23
CA ALA A 197 -0.26 -4.38 -11.32
C ALA A 197 0.19 -4.73 -9.89
N ALA A 198 1.43 -5.23 -9.80
CA ALA A 198 2.01 -5.77 -8.58
C ALA A 198 2.20 -4.72 -7.47
N GLU A 199 2.28 -5.22 -6.24
CA GLU A 199 2.71 -4.43 -5.08
C GLU A 199 4.15 -3.93 -5.28
N HIS A 200 5.10 -4.84 -5.48
CA HIS A 200 6.48 -4.54 -5.83
C HIS A 200 6.80 -4.95 -7.26
N LEU A 201 7.46 -4.07 -8.02
CA LEU A 201 8.00 -4.35 -9.34
C LEU A 201 9.50 -4.09 -9.37
N GLU A 202 10.29 -5.12 -9.58
CA GLU A 202 11.70 -4.98 -9.90
C GLU A 202 11.93 -5.01 -11.40
N ILE A 203 12.68 -4.05 -11.92
CA ILE A 203 13.16 -4.03 -13.30
C ILE A 203 14.67 -4.23 -13.25
N SER A 204 15.07 -5.50 -13.11
CA SER A 204 16.46 -5.93 -13.06
C SER A 204 17.02 -6.12 -14.48
N CYS A 205 17.13 -5.01 -15.20
CA CYS A 205 17.64 -4.95 -16.58
C CYS A 205 18.70 -3.85 -16.74
N GLU A 206 19.52 -3.94 -17.79
CA GLU A 206 20.47 -2.88 -18.15
C GLU A 206 19.79 -1.54 -18.48
N ASN A 207 18.67 -1.57 -19.21
CA ASN A 207 17.90 -0.39 -19.61
C ASN A 207 16.65 -0.16 -18.73
N ALA A 208 16.75 -0.42 -17.42
CA ALA A 208 15.61 -0.39 -16.49
C ALA A 208 14.80 0.92 -16.53
N VAL A 209 15.46 2.08 -16.66
CA VAL A 209 14.80 3.39 -16.71
C VAL A 209 13.91 3.55 -17.94
N GLU A 210 14.32 3.01 -19.09
CA GLU A 210 13.53 3.07 -20.32
C GLU A 210 12.31 2.16 -20.23
N LEU A 211 12.47 0.95 -19.70
CA LEU A 211 11.37 0.02 -19.47
C LEU A 211 10.35 0.58 -18.47
N ALA A 212 10.81 1.26 -17.43
CA ALA A 212 9.94 1.88 -16.42
C ALA A 212 8.96 2.91 -17.01
N GLN A 213 9.32 3.59 -18.10
CA GLN A 213 8.42 4.54 -18.79
C GLN A 213 7.18 3.85 -19.38
N GLN A 214 7.22 2.53 -19.53
CA GLN A 214 6.11 1.73 -20.04
C GLN A 214 5.21 1.18 -18.94
N ILE A 215 5.63 1.30 -17.68
CA ILE A 215 4.89 0.83 -16.53
C ILE A 215 3.91 1.92 -16.08
N ARG A 216 2.63 1.57 -16.09
CA ARG A 216 1.49 2.37 -15.61
C ARG A 216 1.04 1.96 -14.22
N HIS A 217 1.25 0.69 -13.83
CA HIS A 217 0.70 0.14 -12.59
C HIS A 217 1.75 -0.69 -11.84
N ALA A 218 2.21 -0.15 -10.72
CA ALA A 218 3.00 -0.84 -9.69
C ALA A 218 2.90 -0.02 -8.40
N GLY A 219 2.94 -0.67 -7.23
CA GLY A 219 2.99 0.03 -5.94
C GLY A 219 4.34 0.75 -5.77
N ALA A 220 5.43 -0.02 -5.83
CA ALA A 220 6.79 0.48 -5.85
C ALA A 220 7.57 -0.12 -7.03
N ILE A 221 8.47 0.67 -7.62
CA ILE A 221 9.31 0.25 -8.75
C ILE A 221 10.77 0.36 -8.36
N PHE A 222 11.50 -0.75 -8.47
CA PHE A 222 12.93 -0.83 -8.20
C PHE A 222 13.70 -0.95 -9.51
N LEU A 223 14.67 -0.06 -9.73
CA LEU A 223 15.31 0.11 -11.04
C LEU A 223 16.76 -0.36 -11.01
N GLY A 224 17.07 -1.33 -11.86
CA GLY A 224 18.41 -1.87 -12.05
C GLY A 224 18.80 -2.94 -11.03
N ARG A 225 19.91 -3.62 -11.31
CA ARG A 225 20.31 -4.88 -10.66
C ARG A 225 20.67 -4.79 -9.17
N PHE A 226 20.87 -3.57 -8.66
CA PHE A 226 21.29 -3.34 -7.28
C PHE A 226 20.15 -2.83 -6.39
N SER A 227 18.95 -2.65 -6.97
CA SER A 227 17.79 -2.12 -6.29
C SER A 227 16.87 -3.27 -5.89
N SER A 228 17.19 -4.00 -4.82
CA SER A 228 16.29 -5.05 -4.32
C SER A 228 15.13 -4.46 -3.52
N GLU A 229 14.00 -5.17 -3.48
CA GLU A 229 12.81 -4.85 -2.69
C GLU A 229 13.18 -4.53 -1.24
N ALA A 230 14.10 -5.31 -0.65
CA ALA A 230 14.56 -5.15 0.72
C ALA A 230 15.06 -3.72 1.02
N LEU A 231 15.71 -3.05 0.06
CA LEU A 231 16.14 -1.67 0.28
C LEU A 231 14.94 -0.71 0.45
N GLY A 232 13.87 -0.90 -0.32
CA GLY A 232 12.62 -0.14 -0.18
C GLY A 232 11.90 -0.41 1.12
N ASP A 233 11.87 -1.68 1.52
CA ASP A 233 11.20 -2.14 2.73
C ASP A 233 11.80 -1.55 4.02
N TYR A 234 13.09 -1.24 4.00
CA TYR A 234 13.82 -0.90 5.22
C TYR A 234 14.42 0.51 5.24
N CYS A 235 15.05 0.99 4.15
CA CYS A 235 15.95 2.14 4.29
C CYS A 235 16.05 3.13 3.12
N ALA A 236 15.49 2.84 1.94
CA ALA A 236 15.61 3.73 0.78
C ALA A 236 14.77 5.01 0.88
N GLY A 237 13.69 4.99 1.67
CA GLY A 237 12.82 6.15 1.93
C GLY A 237 11.38 6.04 1.43
N PRO A 238 11.07 5.39 0.28
CA PRO A 238 9.70 5.09 -0.11
C PRO A 238 8.95 4.26 0.94
N ASN A 239 7.62 4.29 0.89
CA ASN A 239 6.79 3.59 1.88
C ASN A 239 6.46 2.17 1.43
N HIS A 240 6.67 1.17 2.30
CA HIS A 240 6.35 -0.23 2.00
C HIS A 240 4.90 -0.64 2.29
N VAL A 241 4.06 0.28 2.79
CA VAL A 241 2.62 0.01 2.91
C VAL A 241 2.01 0.28 1.55
N LEU A 242 1.93 -0.78 0.75
CA LEU A 242 1.69 -0.73 -0.68
C LEU A 242 0.40 -1.42 -1.12
N PRO A 243 -0.16 -1.02 -2.26
CA PRO A 243 -1.37 -1.62 -2.80
C PRO A 243 -1.11 -3.00 -3.39
N THR A 244 -1.65 -4.03 -2.75
CA THR A 244 -1.57 -5.45 -3.17
C THR A 244 -2.75 -5.89 -4.05
N SER A 245 -2.69 -7.08 -4.64
CA SER A 245 -3.83 -7.75 -5.30
C SER A 245 -4.45 -6.90 -6.42
N ARG A 246 -3.58 -6.38 -7.30
CA ARG A 246 -3.90 -5.51 -8.45
C ARG A 246 -4.44 -4.11 -8.08
N THR A 247 -4.51 -3.76 -6.80
CA THR A 247 -5.06 -2.46 -6.38
C THR A 247 -4.15 -1.28 -6.74
N ALA A 248 -2.89 -1.53 -7.13
CA ALA A 248 -1.97 -0.52 -7.69
C ALA A 248 -2.52 0.17 -8.96
N ARG A 249 -3.61 -0.35 -9.54
CA ARG A 249 -4.35 0.29 -10.63
C ARG A 249 -5.09 1.57 -10.24
N PHE A 250 -5.42 1.73 -8.96
CA PHE A 250 -6.25 2.84 -8.47
C PHE A 250 -5.87 3.32 -7.07
N SER A 251 -4.89 2.68 -6.42
CA SER A 251 -4.40 3.01 -5.09
C SER A 251 -2.91 3.37 -5.17
N SER A 252 -2.43 4.11 -4.19
CA SER A 252 -1.03 4.55 -4.09
C SER A 252 -0.39 3.99 -2.82
N PRO A 253 0.96 3.98 -2.73
CA PRO A 253 1.65 3.75 -1.46
C PRO A 253 1.13 4.68 -0.36
N LEU A 254 1.24 4.27 0.90
CA LEU A 254 0.91 5.15 2.01
C LEU A 254 1.84 6.38 2.00
N GLY A 255 1.26 7.58 2.05
CA GLY A 255 2.01 8.83 2.03
C GLY A 255 1.48 9.87 3.01
N VAL A 256 2.15 11.03 3.06
CA VAL A 256 1.71 12.18 3.89
C VAL A 256 0.29 12.62 3.51
N TYR A 257 -0.08 12.53 2.23
CA TYR A 257 -1.40 12.87 1.72
C TYR A 257 -2.53 11.98 2.29
N ASP A 258 -2.23 10.76 2.75
CA ASP A 258 -3.23 9.89 3.37
C ASP A 258 -3.71 10.40 4.72
N PHE A 259 -2.93 11.26 5.36
CA PHE A 259 -3.23 11.84 6.67
C PHE A 259 -3.77 13.27 6.56
N GLN A 260 -4.11 13.71 5.34
CA GLN A 260 -4.64 15.03 5.08
C GLN A 260 -6.05 14.96 4.48
N LYS A 261 -6.84 16.00 4.76
CA LYS A 261 -8.09 16.29 4.03
C LYS A 261 -7.99 17.63 3.34
N ARG A 262 -8.68 17.78 2.21
CA ARG A 262 -8.77 19.04 1.47
C ARG A 262 -10.18 19.59 1.60
N SER A 263 -10.31 20.91 1.74
CA SER A 263 -11.60 21.60 1.77
C SER A 263 -11.63 22.66 0.69
N SER A 264 -12.64 22.60 -0.18
CA SER A 264 -12.89 23.64 -1.17
C SER A 264 -13.48 24.87 -0.48
N MET A 265 -12.90 26.04 -0.73
CA MET A 265 -13.40 27.31 -0.23
C MET A 265 -13.89 28.14 -1.40
N ILE A 266 -15.15 28.56 -1.35
CA ILE A 266 -15.78 29.37 -2.40
C ILE A 266 -16.28 30.64 -1.75
N GLN A 267 -15.74 31.78 -2.21
CA GLN A 267 -16.19 33.11 -1.80
C GLN A 267 -16.59 33.87 -3.07
N VAL A 268 -17.89 34.05 -3.26
CA VAL A 268 -18.44 34.75 -4.42
C VAL A 268 -18.79 36.18 -4.00
N SER A 269 -18.36 37.16 -4.80
CA SER A 269 -18.74 38.56 -4.61
C SER A 269 -20.20 38.79 -5.02
N GLN A 270 -20.80 39.90 -4.59
CA GLN A 270 -22.15 40.26 -5.03
C GLN A 270 -22.26 40.31 -6.57
N ALA A 271 -21.26 40.89 -7.25
CA ALA A 271 -21.21 40.94 -8.71
C ALA A 271 -21.09 39.54 -9.33
N GLY A 272 -20.25 38.66 -8.77
CA GLY A 272 -20.10 37.29 -9.25
C GLY A 272 -21.38 36.46 -9.08
N ALA A 273 -22.16 36.73 -8.03
CA ALA A 273 -23.44 36.08 -7.79
C ALA A 273 -24.47 36.41 -8.87
N GLN A 274 -24.38 37.58 -9.53
CA GLN A 274 -25.28 37.94 -10.63
C GLN A 274 -25.12 37.00 -11.83
N THR A 275 -23.88 36.66 -12.20
CA THR A 275 -23.62 35.72 -13.31
C THR A 275 -23.83 34.27 -12.88
N LEU A 276 -23.21 33.86 -11.77
CA LEU A 276 -23.25 32.45 -11.35
C LEU A 276 -24.63 32.03 -10.85
N GLY A 277 -25.38 32.96 -10.25
CA GLY A 277 -26.72 32.69 -9.74
C GLY A 277 -27.71 32.38 -10.85
N GLN A 278 -27.62 33.07 -12.00
CA GLN A 278 -28.43 32.77 -13.18
C GLN A 278 -28.16 31.36 -13.72
N VAL A 279 -26.88 30.98 -13.84
CA VAL A 279 -26.50 29.63 -14.27
C VAL A 279 -27.01 28.56 -13.29
N ALA A 280 -26.81 28.79 -11.99
CA ALA A 280 -27.26 27.88 -10.95
C ALA A 280 -28.79 27.72 -10.93
N SER A 281 -29.54 28.82 -11.13
CA SER A 281 -31.01 28.80 -11.22
C SER A 281 -31.49 27.93 -12.38
N VAL A 282 -30.96 28.14 -13.59
CA VAL A 282 -31.36 27.38 -14.78
C VAL A 282 -31.11 25.89 -14.60
N LEU A 283 -29.92 25.51 -14.13
CA LEU A 283 -29.59 24.11 -13.88
C LEU A 283 -30.49 23.51 -12.79
N ALA A 284 -30.66 24.20 -11.65
CA ALA A 284 -31.45 23.71 -10.54
C ALA A 284 -32.95 23.58 -10.88
N HIS A 285 -33.52 24.46 -11.69
CA HIS A 285 -34.89 24.27 -12.21
C HIS A 285 -34.98 23.08 -13.16
N GLY A 286 -33.99 22.92 -14.06
CA GLY A 286 -33.90 21.77 -14.97
C GLY A 286 -33.81 20.43 -14.24
N GLU A 287 -33.19 20.40 -13.06
CA GLU A 287 -33.10 19.24 -12.17
C GLU A 287 -34.31 19.07 -11.23
N GLY A 288 -35.26 20.02 -11.23
CA GLY A 288 -36.43 19.98 -10.34
C GLY A 288 -36.11 20.31 -8.87
N LEU A 289 -35.04 21.05 -8.60
CA LEU A 289 -34.57 21.45 -7.26
C LEU A 289 -34.88 22.93 -6.97
N GLN A 290 -36.16 23.28 -6.81
CA GLN A 290 -36.61 24.69 -6.74
C GLN A 290 -36.01 25.47 -5.56
N ALA A 291 -35.73 24.82 -4.42
CA ALA A 291 -35.09 25.49 -3.29
C ALA A 291 -33.64 25.90 -3.60
N HIS A 292 -32.91 25.11 -4.39
CA HIS A 292 -31.55 25.45 -4.84
C HIS A 292 -31.60 26.63 -5.80
N ALA A 293 -32.50 26.60 -6.78
CA ALA A 293 -32.68 27.69 -7.74
C ALA A 293 -33.03 29.01 -7.04
N ARG A 294 -34.04 28.99 -6.16
CA ARG A 294 -34.47 30.18 -5.41
C ARG A 294 -33.39 30.73 -4.48
N SER A 295 -32.55 29.86 -3.90
CA SER A 295 -31.41 30.31 -3.09
C SER A 295 -30.42 31.15 -3.92
N ALA A 296 -30.18 30.76 -5.18
CA ALA A 296 -29.35 31.54 -6.10
C ALA A 296 -30.07 32.83 -6.56
N GLU A 297 -31.35 32.74 -6.93
CA GLU A 297 -32.16 33.87 -7.42
C GLU A 297 -32.32 34.99 -6.39
N LEU A 298 -32.48 34.67 -5.11
CA LEU A 298 -32.61 35.67 -4.04
C LEU A 298 -31.37 36.55 -3.84
N ARG A 299 -30.25 36.20 -4.49
CA ARG A 299 -29.01 36.98 -4.50
C ARG A 299 -28.80 37.73 -5.82
N LEU A 300 -29.69 37.55 -6.78
CA LEU A 300 -29.73 38.34 -8.01
C LEU A 300 -30.37 39.69 -7.72
N ASP A 301 -29.92 40.72 -8.42
CA ASP A 301 -30.51 42.05 -8.33
C ASP A 301 -31.93 41.99 -8.94
N PRO A 302 -32.93 42.64 -8.32
CA PRO A 302 -34.33 42.58 -8.77
C PRO A 302 -34.61 43.08 -10.20
N SER A 303 -33.60 43.65 -10.85
CA SER A 303 -33.67 44.30 -12.17
C SER A 303 -32.90 43.58 -13.28
N SER A 304 -32.34 42.39 -13.01
CA SER A 304 -31.63 41.56 -13.99
C SER A 304 -32.44 40.36 -14.45
#